data_AF-A0A926A4H9-F1
#
_entry.id   AF-A0A926A4H9-F1
#
_cell.length_a   1.000
_cell.length_b   1.000
_cell.length_c   1.000
_cell.angle_alpha   90.00
_cell.angle_beta   90.00
_cell.angle_gamma   90.00
#
_symmetry.space_group_name_H-M   'P 1'
#
loop_
_entity.id
_entity.type
_entity.pdbx_description
1 polymer ?
#
loop_
_entity_poly.entity_id
_entity_poly.type
_entity_poly.pdbx_seq_one_letter_code
_entity_poly.pdbx_strand_id
1 'polypeptide(L)' 'DARVVRMVEQHDAEGFGGCTNTGACTVSCPKEIPLDVISQLNRDYLHATTGSRRSGS' A
#
# COMPACT_ATOMS: atom_id res chain seq x y z
N ASP A 1 7.48 -4.69 -10.18
CA ASP A 1 6.73 -3.53 -9.66
C ASP A 1 7.43 -2.91 -8.44
N ALA A 2 8.62 -2.34 -8.65
CA ALA A 2 9.43 -1.80 -7.55
C ALA A 2 8.88 -0.48 -6.98
N ARG A 3 7.96 0.17 -7.69
CA ARG A 3 7.35 1.43 -7.25
C ARG A 3 6.50 1.23 -6.01
N VAL A 4 5.60 0.26 -6.01
CA VAL A 4 4.69 0.02 -4.88
C VAL A 4 5.45 -0.41 -3.63
N VAL A 5 6.52 -1.19 -3.80
CA VAL A 5 7.42 -1.57 -2.70
C VAL A 5 8.05 -0.32 -2.08
N ARG A 6 8.63 0.57 -2.88
CA ARG A 6 9.21 1.84 -2.39
C ARG A 6 8.19 2.76 -1.73
N MET A 7 6.94 2.77 -2.21
CA MET A 7 5.88 3.56 -1.56
C MET A 7 5.59 3.05 -0.15
N VAL A 8 5.52 1.73 0.03
CA VAL A 8 5.30 1.12 1.36
C VAL A 8 6.51 1.30 2.26
N GLU A 9 7.74 1.15 1.75
CA GLU A 9 8.96 1.45 2.51
C GLU A 9 8.97 2.89 3.03
N GLN A 10 8.54 3.86 2.21
CA GLN A 10 8.43 5.25 2.64
C GLN A 10 7.33 5.43 3.70
N HIS A 11 6.18 4.78 3.56
CA HIS A 11 5.12 4.82 4.58
C HIS A 11 5.61 4.29 5.93
N ASP A 12 6.39 3.21 5.93
CA ASP A 12 6.97 2.63 7.13
C ASP A 12 8.02 3.57 7.74
N ALA A 13 8.88 4.18 6.91
CA ALA A 13 9.87 5.17 7.35
C ALA A 13 9.22 6.43 7.95
N GLU A 14 8.07 6.86 7.43
CA GLU A 14 7.28 7.98 7.94
C GLU A 14 6.38 7.60 9.13
N GLY A 15 6.29 6.31 9.46
CA GLY A 15 5.49 5.82 10.59
C GLY A 15 3.98 5.91 10.37
N PHE A 16 3.52 5.95 9.12
CA PHE A 16 2.09 6.02 8.79
C PHE A 16 1.33 4.75 9.17
N GLY A 17 2.03 3.62 9.26
CA GLY A 17 1.44 2.33 9.58
C GLY A 17 0.51 1.80 8.48
N GLY A 18 -0.04 0.61 8.72
CA GLY A 18 -0.98 -0.03 7.79
C GLY A 18 -2.44 0.34 8.05
N CYS A 19 -3.26 0.27 7.00
CA CYS A 19 -4.71 0.36 7.15
C CYS A 19 -5.34 -1.03 7.36
N THR A 20 -6.26 -1.15 8.31
CA THR A 20 -7.07 -2.35 8.54
C THR A 20 -8.33 -2.34 7.66
N ASN A 21 -8.94 -3.52 7.46
CA ASN A 21 -10.18 -3.68 6.70
C ASN A 21 -11.40 -2.94 7.31
N THR A 22 -11.29 -2.45 8.54
CA THR A 22 -12.33 -1.63 9.18
C THR A 22 -12.34 -0.18 8.69
N GLY A 23 -11.32 0.24 7.92
CA GLY A 23 -11.28 1.56 7.28
C GLY A 23 -11.04 2.74 8.21
N ALA A 24 -10.69 2.52 9.48
CA ALA A 24 -10.43 3.61 10.44
C ALA A 24 -9.32 4.59 9.98
N CYS A 25 -8.40 4.10 9.14
CA CYS A 25 -7.32 4.89 8.57
C CYS A 25 -7.82 6.02 7.65
N THR A 26 -8.95 5.85 6.95
CA THR A 26 -9.44 6.83 5.97
C THR A 26 -9.96 8.09 6.65
N VAL A 27 -10.60 7.92 7.81
CA VAL A 27 -11.10 9.00 8.67
C VAL A 27 -9.96 9.70 9.41
N SER A 28 -8.92 8.95 9.77
CA SER A 28 -7.77 9.50 10.51
C SER A 28 -6.75 10.19 9.61
N CYS A 29 -6.75 9.87 8.31
CA CYS A 29 -5.81 10.44 7.35
C CYS A 29 -6.15 11.90 7.05
N PRO A 30 -5.22 12.86 7.25
CA PRO A 30 -5.47 14.29 6.95
C PRO A 30 -5.77 14.59 5.47
N LYS A 31 -5.52 13.62 4.59
CA LYS A 31 -5.74 13.72 3.14
C LYS A 31 -6.99 12.96 2.68
N GLU A 32 -7.73 12.36 3.62
CA GLU A 32 -9.00 11.66 3.36
C GLU A 32 -8.89 10.64 2.23
N ILE A 33 -7.82 9.85 2.24
CA ILE A 33 -7.55 8.89 1.17
C ILE A 33 -8.70 7.85 1.14
N PRO A 34 -9.33 7.64 -0.02
CA PRO A 34 -10.41 6.67 -0.15
C PRO A 34 -9.97 5.21 0.12
N LEU A 35 -10.87 4.39 0.67
CA LEU A 35 -10.56 3.00 1.03
C LEU A 35 -10.23 2.12 -0.19
N ASP A 36 -10.78 2.45 -1.37
CA ASP A 36 -10.50 1.77 -2.63
C ASP A 36 -9.07 2.01 -3.11
N VAL A 37 -8.52 3.21 -2.92
CA VAL A 37 -7.12 3.54 -3.23
C VAL A 37 -6.17 2.73 -2.34
N ILE A 38 -6.49 2.63 -1.05
CA ILE A 38 -5.72 1.84 -0.08
C ILE A 38 -5.81 0.35 -0.41
N SER A 39 -7.00 -0.12 -0.79
CA SER A 39 -7.22 -1.50 -1.20
C SER A 39 -6.42 -1.85 -2.46
N GLN A 40 -6.33 -0.91 -3.42
CA GLN A 40 -5.50 -1.07 -4.62
C GLN A 40 -4.02 -1.17 -4.24
N LEU A 41 -3.51 -0.27 -3.37
CA LEU A 41 -2.13 -0.31 -2.87
C LEU A 41 -1.80 -1.67 -2.25
N ASN A 42 -2.67 -2.19 -1.38
CA ASN A 42 -2.47 -3.48 -0.72
C ASN A 42 -2.43 -4.64 -1.72
N ARG A 43 -3.30 -4.64 -2.74
CA ARG A 43 -3.28 -5.67 -3.81
C ARG A 43 -2.01 -5.62 -4.63
N ASP A 44 -1.58 -4.42 -5.03
CA ASP A 44 -0.37 -4.23 -5.82
C ASP A 44 0.88 -4.66 -5.04
N TYR A 45 0.93 -4.30 -3.75
CA TYR A 45 2.02 -4.70 -2.87
C TYR A 45 2.06 -6.23 -2.66
N LEU A 46 0.91 -6.87 -2.43
CA LEU A 46 0.82 -8.33 -2.33
C LEU A 46 1.28 -8.99 -3.63
N HIS A 47 0.83 -8.51 -4.79
CA HIS A 47 1.28 -9.04 -6.09
C HIS A 47 2.79 -8.87 -6.28
N ALA A 48 3.34 -7.72 -5.90
CA ALA A 48 4.77 -7.42 -6.00
C ALA A 48 5.63 -8.28 -5.07
N THR A 49 5.10 -8.73 -3.92
CA THR A 49 5.85 -9.46 -2.88
C THR A 49 5.60 -10.96 -2.85
N THR A 50 4.43 -11.42 -3.28
CA THR A 50 4.06 -12.86 -3.30
C THR A 50 4.27 -13.53 -4.67
N GLY A 51 4.51 -12.74 -5.72
CA GLY A 51 4.72 -13.22 -7.09
C GLY A 51 6.16 -13.60 -7.42
N SER A 52 6.52 -14.87 -7.24
CA SER A 52 7.61 -15.49 -7.98
C SER A 52 7.25 -15.55 -9.48
N ARG A 53 8.06 -14.89 -10.33
CA ARG A 53 8.14 -14.96 -11.81
C ARG A 53 7.10 -14.16 -12.64
N ARG A 54 7.50 -12.93 -13.01
CA ARG A 54 7.71 -12.55 -14.43
C ARG A 54 8.64 -11.33 -14.52
N SER A 55 9.86 -11.62 -14.97
CA SER A 55 10.69 -10.81 -15.88
C SER A 55 10.26 -9.35 -16.15
N GLY A 56 11.16 -8.43 -15.81
CA GLY A 56 11.59 -7.29 -16.64
C GLY A 56 10.54 -6.48 -17.43
N SER A 57 10.35 -5.25 -17.01
CA SER A 57 10.58 -4.04 -17.82
C SER A 57 10.76 -2.84 -16.89
#